data_AF-A0A359N0T8-F1
#
_entry.id   AF-A0A359N0T8-F1
#
_cell.length_a   1.000
_cell.length_b   1.000
_cell.length_c   1.000
_cell.angle_alpha   90.00
_cell.angle_beta   90.00
_cell.angle_gamma   90.00
#
_symmetry.space_group_name_H-M   'P 1'
#
loop_
_entity.id
_entity.type
_entity.pdbx_description
1 polymer ?
#
loop_
_entity_poly.entity_id
_entity_poly.type
_entity_poly.pdbx_seq_one_letter_code
_entity_poly.pdbx_strand_id
1 'polypeptide(L)'
;MPGLTIVISPLISLMKDQLDKLNELKIRTEIINSTISGNEQKQILDELNFTDFTEKNAIKFLYIAPERLNSREFLDAISNIKISLVAIDEAHCISQW
;
A
#
# COMPACT_ATOMS: atom_id res chain seq x y z
N MET A 1 0.02 -9.01 -13.43
CA MET A 1 0.07 -10.07 -12.40
C MET A 1 -1.17 -9.97 -11.52
N PRO A 2 -1.76 -11.10 -11.08
CA PRO A 2 -2.83 -11.08 -10.08
C PRO A 2 -2.25 -10.93 -8.67
N GLY A 3 -2.81 -10.00 -7.90
CA GLY A 3 -2.46 -9.74 -6.49
C GLY A 3 -2.06 -8.29 -6.23
N LEU A 4 -1.89 -7.96 -4.95
CA LEU A 4 -1.45 -6.65 -4.46
C LEU A 4 0.07 -6.53 -4.54
N THR A 5 0.58 -5.36 -4.92
CA THR A 5 1.98 -4.98 -4.70
C THR A 5 2.04 -4.03 -3.51
N ILE A 6 2.85 -4.37 -2.51
CA ILE A 6 3.08 -3.52 -1.34
C ILE A 6 4.43 -2.83 -1.51
N VAL A 7 4.45 -1.51 -1.42
CA VAL A 7 5.67 -0.70 -1.48
C VAL A 7 5.88 -0.02 -0.14
N ILE A 8 6.96 -0.36 0.55
CA ILE A 8 7.32 0.22 1.83
C ILE A 8 8.26 1.39 1.55
N SER A 9 7.88 2.62 1.90
CA SER A 9 8.71 3.82 1.62
C SER A 9 8.69 4.80 2.80
N PRO A 10 9.85 5.34 3.22
CA PRO A 10 9.91 6.31 4.32
C PRO A 10 9.52 7.74 3.93
N LEU A 11 9.41 8.04 2.63
CA LEU A 11 9.23 9.42 2.13
C LEU A 11 7.80 9.67 1.66
N ILE A 12 6.98 10.32 2.50
CA ILE A 12 5.57 10.64 2.20
C ILE A 12 5.41 11.48 0.92
N SER A 13 6.31 12.44 0.68
CA SER A 13 6.30 13.24 -0.55
C SER A 13 6.49 12.37 -1.79
N LEU A 14 7.43 11.42 -1.74
CA LEU A 14 7.67 10.49 -2.84
C LEU A 14 6.46 9.56 -3.05
N MET A 15 5.85 9.06 -1.98
CA MET A 15 4.63 8.25 -2.08
C MET A 15 3.52 8.98 -2.86
N LYS A 16 3.33 10.29 -2.61
CA LYS A 16 2.35 11.12 -3.33
C LYS A 16 2.69 11.26 -4.82
N ASP A 17 3.95 11.58 -5.13
CA ASP A 17 4.39 11.69 -6.52
C ASP A 17 4.19 10.37 -7.29
N GLN A 18 4.38 9.22 -6.65
CA GLN A 18 4.14 7.91 -7.26
C GLN A 18 2.65 7.58 -7.39
N LEU A 19 1.84 7.93 -6.38
CA LEU A 19 0.39 7.80 -6.43
C LEU A 19 -0.18 8.56 -7.63
N ASP A 20 0.22 9.82 -7.80
CA ASP A 20 -0.26 10.68 -8.89
C ASP A 20 0.10 10.08 -10.26
N LYS A 21 1.35 9.66 -10.46
CA LYS A 21 1.80 9.00 -11.71
C LYS A 21 1.03 7.71 -12.00
N LEU A 22 0.78 6.87 -10.98
CA LEU A 22 0.05 5.62 -11.17
C LEU A 22 -1.43 5.88 -11.48
N ASN A 23 -2.03 6.89 -10.87
CA ASN A 23 -3.39 7.32 -11.15
C ASN A 23 -3.55 7.87 -12.58
N GLU A 24 -2.56 8.62 -13.09
CA GLU A 24 -2.52 9.06 -14.50
C GLU A 24 -2.53 7.86 -15.47
N LEU A 25 -1.85 6.78 -15.10
CA LEU A 25 -1.85 5.52 -15.85
C LEU A 25 -3.12 4.66 -15.63
N LYS A 26 -4.09 5.17 -14.87
CA LYS A 26 -5.32 4.46 -14.45
C LYS A 26 -5.02 3.16 -13.69
N ILE A 27 -3.89 3.14 -12.99
CA ILE A 27 -3.51 2.04 -12.10
C ILE A 27 -3.92 2.45 -10.70
N ARG A 28 -4.96 1.78 -10.19
CA ARG A 28 -5.50 2.10 -8.88
C ARG A 28 -4.48 1.80 -7.78
N THR A 29 -4.20 2.81 -6.98
CA THR A 29 -3.14 2.82 -5.99
C THR A 29 -3.64 3.53 -4.74
N GLU A 30 -3.30 3.01 -3.56
CA GLU A 30 -3.65 3.63 -2.28
C GLU A 30 -2.39 3.87 -1.43
N ILE A 31 -2.50 4.77 -0.46
CA ILE A 31 -1.42 5.10 0.48
C ILE A 31 -1.86 4.93 1.93
N ILE A 32 -1.01 4.35 2.77
CA ILE A 32 -1.21 4.27 4.23
C ILE A 32 0.01 4.89 4.92
N ASN A 33 -0.19 6.05 5.54
CA ASN A 33 0.85 6.77 6.28
C ASN A 33 0.23 7.59 7.42
N SER A 34 0.98 8.53 7.99
CA SER A 34 0.51 9.41 9.06
C SER A 34 -0.46 10.51 8.60
N THR A 35 -0.62 10.74 7.29
CA THR A 35 -1.47 11.82 6.74
C THR A 35 -2.92 11.42 6.50
N ILE A 36 -3.22 10.11 6.47
CA ILE A 36 -4.58 9.60 6.32
C ILE A 36 -5.22 9.35 7.68
N SER A 37 -6.55 9.46 7.74
CA SER A 37 -7.30 9.19 8.97
C SER A 37 -7.40 7.69 9.26
N GLY A 38 -7.65 7.31 10.52
CA GLY A 38 -7.89 5.90 10.87
C GLY A 38 -9.12 5.31 10.17
N ASN A 39 -10.15 6.11 9.90
CA ASN A 39 -11.33 5.67 9.17
C ASN A 39 -11.02 5.39 7.69
N GLU A 40 -10.23 6.25 7.06
CA GLU A 40 -9.75 6.09 5.69
C GLU A 40 -8.83 4.86 5.56
N GLN A 41 -7.90 4.68 6.50
CA GLN A 41 -7.09 3.47 6.56
C GLN A 41 -7.96 2.22 6.63
N LYS A 42 -8.97 2.21 7.52
CA LYS A 42 -9.90 1.08 7.64
C LYS A 42 -10.66 0.81 6.35
N GLN A 43 -11.15 1.85 5.66
CA GLN A 43 -11.83 1.71 4.38
C GLN A 43 -10.95 1.05 3.31
N ILE A 44 -9.68 1.47 3.21
CA ILE A 44 -8.71 0.87 2.29
C ILE A 44 -8.49 -0.61 2.63
N LEU A 45 -8.30 -0.94 3.91
CA LEU A 45 -8.06 -2.32 4.34
C LEU A 45 -9.28 -3.22 4.12
N ASP A 46 -10.48 -2.75 4.43
CA ASP A 46 -11.73 -3.46 4.19
C ASP A 46 -11.90 -3.71 2.69
N GLU A 47 -11.66 -2.71 1.84
CA GLU A 47 -11.73 -2.87 0.39
C GLU A 47 -10.75 -3.93 -0.14
N LEU A 48 -9.50 -3.92 0.33
CA LEU A 48 -8.51 -4.90 -0.08
C LEU A 48 -8.90 -6.33 0.28
N ASN A 49 -9.58 -6.55 1.42
CA ASN A 49 -10.05 -7.87 1.85
C ASN A 49 -11.15 -8.45 0.93
N PHE A 50 -11.97 -7.61 0.32
CA PHE A 50 -13.06 -8.03 -0.56
C PHE A 50 -12.73 -7.89 -2.06
N THR A 51 -11.51 -7.46 -2.40
CA THR A 51 -11.10 -7.20 -3.78
C THR A 51 -10.78 -8.49 -4.54
N ASP A 52 -11.41 -8.68 -5.72
CA ASP A 52 -10.92 -9.63 -6.72
C ASP A 52 -9.83 -8.96 -7.57
N PHE A 53 -8.58 -9.40 -7.40
CA PHE A 53 -7.43 -8.87 -8.14
C PHE A 53 -7.43 -9.16 -9.64
N THR A 54 -8.43 -9.84 -10.20
CA THR A 54 -8.64 -9.96 -11.65
C THR A 54 -9.41 -8.78 -12.24
N GLU A 55 -10.10 -8.00 -11.38
CA GLU A 55 -10.84 -6.84 -11.81
C GLU A 55 -9.92 -5.70 -12.30
N LYS A 56 -10.44 -4.92 -13.25
CA LYS A 56 -9.74 -3.74 -13.80
C LYS A 56 -9.57 -2.64 -12.76
N ASN A 57 -10.47 -2.56 -11.78
CA ASN A 57 -10.48 -1.50 -10.76
C ASN A 57 -9.94 -1.95 -9.39
N ALA A 58 -9.35 -3.16 -9.33
CA ALA A 58 -8.70 -3.63 -8.12
C ALA A 58 -7.50 -2.75 -7.77
N ILE A 59 -7.30 -2.46 -6.48
CA ILE A 59 -6.10 -1.77 -5.99
C ILE A 59 -4.89 -2.65 -6.29
N LYS A 60 -3.98 -2.17 -7.14
CA LYS A 60 -2.78 -2.92 -7.57
C LYS A 60 -1.56 -2.59 -6.74
N PHE A 61 -1.49 -1.36 -6.25
CA PHE A 61 -0.38 -0.88 -5.44
C PHE A 61 -0.88 -0.31 -4.13
N LEU A 62 -0.20 -0.66 -3.05
CA LEU A 62 -0.36 -0.07 -1.74
C LEU A 62 0.99 0.46 -1.28
N TYR A 63 1.12 1.77 -1.19
CA TYR A 63 2.28 2.38 -0.55
C TYR A 63 2.02 2.49 0.95
N ILE A 64 2.95 2.01 1.77
CA ILE A 64 2.83 2.07 3.23
C ILE A 64 4.10 2.63 3.87
N ALA A 65 3.90 3.52 4.83
CA ALA A 65 5.01 4.05 5.63
C ALA A 65 5.44 3.01 6.70
N PRO A 66 6.74 2.87 7.01
CA PRO A 66 7.25 1.82 7.90
C PRO A 66 6.57 1.77 9.27
N GLU A 67 6.21 2.93 9.83
CA GLU A 67 5.58 3.05 11.14
C GLU A 67 4.17 2.41 11.21
N ARG A 68 3.53 2.16 10.06
CA ARG A 68 2.19 1.54 9.97
C ARG A 68 2.22 0.02 9.80
N LEU A 69 3.38 -0.56 9.48
CA LEU A 69 3.53 -2.00 9.20
C LEU A 69 3.20 -2.90 10.40
N ASN A 70 3.51 -2.43 11.61
CA ASN A 70 3.26 -3.20 12.84
C ASN A 70 1.83 -3.05 13.38
N SER A 71 0.95 -2.32 12.67
CA SER A 71 -0.44 -2.21 13.11
C SER A 71 -1.15 -3.55 12.92
N ARG A 72 -1.85 -3.99 13.98
CA ARG A 72 -2.57 -5.27 13.95
C ARG A 72 -3.61 -5.33 12.83
N GLU A 73 -4.32 -4.22 12.62
CA GLU A 73 -5.31 -4.07 11.56
C GLU A 73 -4.72 -4.30 10.17
N PHE A 74 -3.52 -3.75 9.90
CA PHE A 74 -2.83 -3.98 8.64
C PHE A 74 -2.41 -5.44 8.49
N LEU A 75 -1.78 -6.02 9.52
CA LEU A 75 -1.32 -7.41 9.52
C LEU A 75 -2.48 -8.40 9.31
N ASP A 76 -3.59 -8.18 9.99
CA ASP A 76 -4.80 -9.00 9.86
C ASP A 76 -5.38 -8.90 8.45
N ALA A 77 -5.42 -7.71 7.84
CA ALA A 77 -5.88 -7.52 6.46
C ALA A 77 -4.97 -8.23 5.44
N ILE A 78 -3.65 -7.98 5.48
CA ILE A 78 -2.72 -8.55 4.50
C ILE A 78 -2.62 -10.08 4.59
N SER A 79 -2.92 -10.67 5.75
CA SER A 79 -2.85 -12.12 5.96
C SER A 79 -3.79 -12.92 5.04
N ASN A 80 -4.88 -12.30 4.58
CA ASN A 80 -5.90 -12.91 3.72
C ASN A 80 -5.80 -12.47 2.25
N ILE A 81 -4.85 -11.59 1.92
CA ILE A 81 -4.72 -10.98 0.60
C ILE A 81 -3.65 -11.70 -0.21
N LYS A 82 -3.92 -11.91 -1.51
CA LYS A 82 -2.89 -12.39 -2.44
C LYS A 82 -1.87 -11.28 -2.72
N ILE A 83 -0.71 -11.36 -2.06
CA ILE A 83 0.42 -10.48 -2.33
C ILE A 83 1.22 -11.03 -3.51
N SER A 84 1.47 -10.18 -4.50
CA SER A 84 2.24 -10.51 -5.71
C SER A 84 3.67 -10.01 -5.67
N LEU A 85 3.94 -8.94 -4.91
CA LEU A 85 5.27 -8.37 -4.72
C LEU A 85 5.29 -7.53 -3.43
N VAL A 86 6.43 -7.56 -2.73
CA VAL A 86 6.77 -6.58 -1.71
C VAL A 86 8.06 -5.89 -2.15
N ALA A 87 8.02 -4.56 -2.24
CA ALA A 87 9.16 -3.73 -2.56
C ALA A 87 9.50 -2.86 -1.35
N ILE A 88 10.79 -2.73 -1.06
CA ILE A 88 11.31 -1.82 -0.04
C ILE A 88 12.03 -0.70 -0.79
N ASP A 89 11.44 0.48 -0.73
CA ASP A 89 12.03 1.71 -1.23
C ASP A 89 13.03 2.27 -0.22
N GLU A 90 14.08 2.92 -0.70
CA GLU A 90 15.19 3.41 0.11
C GLU A 90 15.72 2.37 1.12
N ALA A 91 15.93 1.13 0.66
CA ALA A 91 16.42 0.03 1.51
C ALA A 91 17.75 0.36 2.23
N HIS A 92 18.51 1.33 1.71
CA HIS A 92 19.71 1.85 2.35
C HIS A 92 19.42 2.45 3.76
N CYS A 93 18.22 2.98 3.99
CA CYS A 93 17.77 3.50 5.28
C CYS A 93 17.74 2.43 6.38
N ILE A 94 17.55 1.15 6.05
CA ILE A 94 17.51 0.05 7.03
C ILE A 94 18.85 -0.09 7.78
N SER A 95 19.96 0.21 7.10
CA SER A 95 21.30 0.11 7.70
C SER A 95 21.70 1.30 8.58
N GLN A 96 20.93 2.40 8.53
CA GLN A 96 21.22 3.65 9.24
C GLN A 96 20.27 3.91 10.42
N TRP A 97 19.34 2.99 10.68
CA TRP A 97 18.38 3.02 11.79
C TRP A 97 18.74 2.00 12.88
#